data_AF-T0Y4U8-F1
#
_entry.id   AF-T0Y4U8-F1
#
_cell.length_a   1.000
_cell.length_b   1.000
_cell.length_c   1.000
_cell.angle_alpha   90.00
_cell.angle_beta   90.00
_cell.angle_gamma   90.00
#
_symmetry.space_group_name_H-M   'P 1'
#
loop_
_entity.id
_entity.type
_entity.pdbx_description
1 polymer ?
#
loop_
_entity_poly.entity_id
_entity_poly.type
_entity_poly.pdbx_seq_one_letter_code
_entity_poly.pdbx_strand_id
1 'polypeptide(L)'
;EQVIDEVTKSGLRGRGGGGFPTGMKWNLTRKSPGPEKYVVCNADEGDPGAFMDRSVLEGDPHSVIEGMILASFAVGHAKKGYIYCRAEYPLAIKRLQKAINDARERNFLGENILGSDLSFDLEIKEGAGAYVW
;
A
#
# COMPACT_ATOMS: atom_id res chain seq x y z
N GLU A 1 -13.47 -0.48 -12.20
CA GLU A 1 -13.13 -1.56 -13.16
C GLU A 1 -12.01 -1.13 -14.10
N GLN A 2 -12.08 0.05 -14.71
CA GLN A 2 -11.03 0.60 -15.57
C GLN A 2 -9.60 0.53 -15.00
N VAL A 3 -9.40 0.81 -13.70
CA VAL A 3 -8.08 0.73 -13.05
C VAL A 3 -7.50 -0.70 -13.06
N ILE A 4 -8.33 -1.73 -12.81
CA ILE A 4 -7.87 -3.12 -12.82
C ILE A 4 -7.48 -3.55 -14.23
N ASP A 5 -8.25 -3.12 -15.23
CA ASP A 5 -7.96 -3.42 -16.63
C ASP A 5 -6.64 -2.78 -17.08
N GLU A 6 -6.39 -1.53 -16.67
CA GLU A 6 -5.14 -0.84 -17.00
C GLU A 6 -3.93 -1.53 -16.35
N VAL A 7 -4.04 -1.91 -15.08
CA VAL A 7 -2.98 -2.68 -14.38
C VAL A 7 -2.78 -4.07 -14.97
N THR A 8 -3.84 -4.67 -15.51
CA THR A 8 -3.74 -5.96 -16.20
C THR A 8 -3.03 -5.80 -17.55
N LYS A 9 -3.37 -4.77 -18.32
CA LYS A 9 -2.76 -4.47 -19.63
C LYS A 9 -1.27 -4.08 -19.51
N SER A 10 -0.88 -3.41 -18.44
CA SER A 10 0.53 -3.05 -18.20
C SER A 10 1.44 -4.27 -17.97
N GLY A 11 0.87 -5.44 -17.69
CA GLY A 11 1.63 -6.66 -17.39
C GLY A 11 2.33 -6.60 -16.03
N LEU A 12 1.89 -5.73 -15.12
CA LEU A 12 2.51 -5.60 -13.79
C LEU A 12 2.42 -6.93 -13.01
N ARG A 13 3.58 -7.37 -12.51
CA ARG A 13 3.73 -8.57 -11.68
C ARG A 13 4.21 -8.18 -10.28
N GLY A 14 3.86 -8.99 -9.28
CA GLY A 14 4.29 -8.79 -7.90
C GLY A 14 5.81 -8.73 -7.78
N ARG A 15 6.32 -7.65 -7.18
CA ARG A 15 7.75 -7.36 -7.07
C ARG A 15 8.43 -7.95 -5.82
N GLY A 16 7.65 -8.42 -4.84
CA GLY A 16 8.16 -9.15 -3.67
C GLY A 16 8.49 -10.63 -3.95
N GLY A 17 9.09 -10.95 -5.09
CA GLY A 17 9.54 -12.31 -5.44
C GLY A 17 8.51 -13.25 -6.06
N GLY A 18 7.25 -13.25 -5.60
CA GLY A 18 6.24 -14.23 -6.05
C GLY A 18 5.76 -14.08 -7.51
N GLY A 19 5.95 -12.92 -8.14
CA GLY A 19 5.71 -12.74 -9.58
C GLY A 19 4.26 -12.94 -10.06
N PHE A 20 3.27 -12.97 -9.16
CA PHE A 20 1.86 -13.13 -9.53
C PHE A 20 1.32 -11.86 -10.25
N PRO A 21 0.47 -11.96 -11.29
CA PRO A 21 -0.08 -10.79 -11.97
C PRO A 21 -0.92 -9.90 -11.04
N THR A 22 -0.53 -8.62 -10.90
CA THR A 22 -1.15 -7.70 -9.94
C THR A 22 -2.61 -7.41 -10.29
N GLY A 23 -2.92 -7.21 -11.57
CA GLY A 23 -4.29 -6.97 -12.03
C GLY A 23 -5.23 -8.14 -11.72
N MET A 24 -4.77 -9.38 -11.90
CA MET A 24 -5.53 -10.57 -11.53
C MET A 24 -5.77 -10.63 -10.01
N LYS A 25 -4.75 -10.35 -9.20
CA LYS A 25 -4.87 -10.29 -7.73
C LYS A 25 -5.96 -9.31 -7.31
N TRP A 26 -5.92 -8.09 -7.85
CA TRP A 26 -6.91 -7.05 -7.54
C TRP A 26 -8.32 -7.43 -8.00
N ASN A 27 -8.46 -8.07 -9.16
CA ASN A 27 -9.75 -8.54 -9.65
C ASN A 27 -10.37 -9.60 -8.73
N LEU A 28 -9.57 -10.54 -8.24
CA LEU A 28 -10.01 -11.55 -7.27
C LEU A 28 -10.48 -10.89 -5.98
N THR A 29 -9.71 -9.95 -5.43
CA THR A 29 -10.11 -9.18 -4.23
C THR A 29 -11.37 -8.36 -4.47
N ARG A 30 -11.53 -7.76 -5.65
CA ARG A 30 -12.74 -7.00 -6.00
C ARG A 30 -13.99 -7.88 -6.03
N LYS A 31 -13.87 -9.09 -6.59
CA LYS A 31 -14.98 -10.06 -6.70
C LYS A 31 -15.28 -10.81 -5.40
N SER A 32 -14.34 -10.86 -4.47
CA SER A 32 -14.54 -11.52 -3.18
C SER A 32 -15.71 -10.86 -2.41
N PRO A 33 -16.67 -11.66 -1.90
CA PRO A 33 -17.70 -11.15 -1.01
C PRO A 33 -17.07 -10.73 0.32
N GLY A 34 -17.67 -9.72 0.95
CA GLY A 34 -17.23 -9.21 2.24
C GLY A 34 -17.66 -7.75 2.43
N PRO A 35 -18.11 -7.36 3.64
CA PRO A 35 -18.53 -5.99 3.90
C PRO A 35 -17.36 -5.01 3.95
N GLU A 36 -16.15 -5.52 4.22
CA GLU A 36 -14.94 -4.72 4.36
C GLU A 36 -13.78 -5.34 3.57
N LYS A 37 -12.91 -4.46 3.07
CA LYS A 37 -11.70 -4.83 2.35
C LYS A 37 -10.55 -3.99 2.87
N TYR A 38 -9.36 -4.56 2.76
CA TYR A 38 -8.13 -4.00 3.29
C TYR A 38 -7.04 -3.99 2.22
N VAL A 39 -6.19 -2.97 2.25
CA VAL A 39 -4.97 -2.90 1.42
C VAL A 39 -3.77 -3.01 2.34
N VAL A 40 -2.92 -4.02 2.12
CA VAL A 40 -1.72 -4.22 2.94
C VAL A 40 -0.49 -4.01 2.06
N CYS A 41 0.37 -3.08 2.48
CA CYS A 41 1.71 -2.90 1.94
C CYS A 41 2.67 -3.75 2.79
N ASN A 42 3.35 -4.69 2.12
CA ASN A 42 4.45 -5.42 2.74
C ASN A 42 5.73 -4.62 2.51
N ALA A 43 6.24 -4.00 3.58
CA ALA A 43 7.50 -3.27 3.64
C ALA A 43 8.52 -4.01 4.55
N ASP A 44 8.38 -5.32 4.68
CA ASP A 44 9.32 -6.19 5.39
C ASP A 44 10.40 -6.70 4.43
N GLU A 45 11.33 -5.82 4.06
CA GLU A 45 12.48 -6.14 3.20
C GLU A 45 13.57 -6.85 4.02
N GLY A 46 13.34 -8.13 4.35
CA GLY A 46 14.23 -8.94 5.18
C GLY A 46 15.38 -9.63 4.43
N ASP A 47 15.30 -9.70 3.10
CA ASP A 47 16.26 -10.44 2.28
C ASP A 47 17.65 -9.77 2.30
N PRO A 48 18.75 -10.53 2.55
CA PRO A 48 20.09 -9.98 2.52
C PRO A 48 20.43 -9.35 1.16
N GLY A 49 20.76 -8.06 1.17
CA GLY A 49 21.13 -7.31 -0.04
C GLY A 49 19.98 -6.61 -0.76
N ALA A 50 18.74 -6.74 -0.28
CA ALA A 50 17.62 -5.93 -0.74
C ALA A 50 17.54 -4.60 0.04
N PHE A 51 17.45 -3.49 -0.68
CA PHE A 51 17.33 -2.13 -0.13
C PHE A 51 16.46 -1.22 -1.03
N MET A 52 15.74 -1.82 -1.98
CA MET A 52 14.95 -1.11 -2.98
C MET A 52 13.71 -0.52 -2.34
N ASP A 53 13.02 -1.30 -1.51
CA ASP A 53 11.81 -0.84 -0.81
C ASP A 53 12.19 0.21 0.22
N ARG A 54 13.27 0.00 0.97
CA ARG A 54 13.83 1.01 1.88
C ARG A 54 14.07 2.34 1.17
N SER A 55 14.66 2.31 -0.01
CA SER A 55 14.99 3.53 -0.77
C SER A 55 13.74 4.32 -1.17
N VAL A 56 12.65 3.63 -1.51
CA VAL A 56 11.36 4.27 -1.84
C VAL A 56 10.70 4.83 -0.58
N LEU A 57 10.65 4.07 0.51
CA LEU A 57 10.01 4.49 1.76
C LEU A 57 10.76 5.68 2.41
N GLU A 58 12.08 5.73 2.26
CA GLU A 58 12.86 6.87 2.70
C GLU A 58 12.79 8.04 1.70
N GLY A 59 12.92 7.79 0.39
CA GLY A 59 13.05 8.85 -0.61
C GLY A 59 11.74 9.52 -1.01
N ASP A 60 10.70 8.72 -1.28
CA ASP A 60 9.40 9.18 -1.76
C ASP A 60 8.25 8.33 -1.17
N PRO A 61 7.96 8.48 0.14
CA PRO A 61 6.88 7.75 0.80
C PRO A 61 5.48 8.11 0.23
N HIS A 62 5.31 9.27 -0.41
CA HIS A 62 4.02 9.67 -0.98
C HIS A 62 3.64 8.80 -2.19
N SER A 63 4.59 8.36 -3.00
CA SER A 63 4.33 7.42 -4.09
C SER A 63 3.70 6.10 -3.62
N VAL A 64 4.13 5.60 -2.45
CA VAL A 64 3.57 4.39 -1.84
C VAL A 64 2.14 4.63 -1.37
N ILE A 65 1.90 5.76 -0.71
CA ILE A 65 0.57 6.17 -0.23
C ILE A 65 -0.40 6.29 -1.40
N GLU A 66 0.01 6.96 -2.49
CA GLU A 66 -0.80 7.10 -3.71
C GLU A 66 -1.13 5.73 -4.32
N GLY A 67 -0.14 4.85 -4.43
CA GLY A 67 -0.35 3.48 -4.91
C GLY A 67 -1.36 2.70 -4.06
N MET A 68 -1.35 2.89 -2.73
CA MET A 68 -2.32 2.27 -1.82
C MET A 68 -3.73 2.85 -1.97
N ILE A 69 -3.87 4.16 -2.18
CA ILE A 69 -5.16 4.83 -2.47
C ILE A 69 -5.75 4.26 -3.77
N LEU A 70 -4.95 4.17 -4.83
CA LEU A 70 -5.36 3.60 -6.12
C LEU A 70 -5.77 2.14 -5.98
N ALA A 71 -5.02 1.35 -5.21
CA ALA A 71 -5.36 -0.04 -4.93
C ALA A 71 -6.68 -0.16 -4.16
N SER A 72 -6.91 0.71 -3.16
CA SER A 72 -8.16 0.77 -2.39
C SER A 72 -9.36 1.01 -3.31
N PHE A 73 -9.26 2.00 -4.19
CA PHE A 73 -10.29 2.30 -5.17
C PHE A 73 -10.54 1.11 -6.10
N ALA A 74 -9.48 0.50 -6.61
CA ALA A 74 -9.56 -0.63 -7.53
C ALA A 74 -10.30 -1.84 -6.93
N VAL A 75 -10.01 -2.22 -5.68
CA VAL A 75 -10.58 -3.42 -5.04
C VAL A 75 -12.01 -3.24 -4.53
N GLY A 76 -12.60 -2.05 -4.69
CA GLY A 76 -13.98 -1.74 -4.30
C GLY A 76 -14.06 -0.95 -3.00
N HIS A 77 -13.31 0.16 -2.92
CA HIS A 77 -13.34 1.13 -1.82
C HIS A 77 -12.97 0.52 -0.46
N ALA A 78 -11.80 -0.10 -0.38
CA ALA A 78 -11.22 -0.47 0.92
C ALA A 78 -11.07 0.79 1.78
N LYS A 79 -11.61 0.81 3.00
CA LYS A 79 -11.55 2.00 3.85
C LYS A 79 -10.27 2.09 4.68
N LYS A 80 -9.57 0.97 4.84
CA LYS A 80 -8.39 0.86 5.71
C LYS A 80 -7.25 0.18 4.98
N GLY A 81 -6.05 0.71 5.16
CA GLY A 81 -4.83 0.07 4.74
C GLY A 81 -3.79 0.02 5.85
N TYR A 82 -2.89 -0.95 5.74
CA TYR A 82 -1.80 -1.14 6.67
C TYR A 82 -0.48 -1.19 5.93
N ILE A 83 0.52 -0.49 6.45
CA ILE A 83 1.91 -0.62 6.01
C ILE A 83 2.62 -1.41 7.10
N TYR A 84 2.94 -2.67 6.81
CA TYR A 84 3.76 -3.48 7.70
C TYR A 84 5.22 -3.20 7.39
N CYS A 85 5.89 -2.45 8.26
CA CYS A 85 7.28 -2.04 8.07
C CYS A 85 8.15 -2.64 9.17
N ARG A 86 9.31 -3.15 8.81
CA ARG A 86 10.25 -3.73 9.77
C ARG A 86 10.82 -2.69 10.73
N ALA A 87 10.96 -3.04 12.01
CA ALA A 87 11.47 -2.15 13.04
C ALA A 87 12.93 -1.70 12.79
N GLU A 88 13.70 -2.44 11.99
CA GLU A 88 15.08 -2.08 11.66
C GLU A 88 15.20 -0.87 10.71
N TYR A 89 14.09 -0.33 10.19
CA TYR A 89 14.06 0.88 9.35
C TYR A 89 13.44 2.11 10.06
N PRO A 90 14.06 2.63 11.13
CA PRO A 90 13.47 3.71 11.93
C PRO A 90 13.30 5.02 11.14
N LEU A 91 14.18 5.30 10.18
CA LEU A 91 14.07 6.48 9.33
C LEU A 91 12.89 6.39 8.36
N ALA A 92 12.68 5.21 7.75
CA ALA A 92 11.56 4.96 6.86
C ALA A 92 10.22 5.12 7.62
N ILE A 93 10.10 4.53 8.81
CA ILE A 93 8.90 4.67 9.67
C ILE A 93 8.63 6.15 9.97
N LYS A 94 9.65 6.91 10.38
CA LYS A 94 9.51 8.34 10.66
C LYS A 94 9.05 9.14 9.44
N ARG A 95 9.61 8.85 8.26
CA ARG A 95 9.25 9.55 7.00
C ARG A 95 7.85 9.17 6.51
N LEU A 96 7.48 7.90 6.61
CA LEU A 96 6.12 7.43 6.32
C LEU A 96 5.11 8.07 7.24
N GLN A 97 5.38 8.12 8.55
CA GLN A 97 4.46 8.74 9.51
C GLN A 97 4.25 10.23 9.20
N LYS A 98 5.33 10.93 8.83
CA LYS A 98 5.23 12.32 8.38
C LYS A 98 4.40 12.43 7.09
N ALA A 99 4.66 11.61 6.09
CA ALA A 99 3.95 11.63 4.81
C ALA A 99 2.45 11.32 4.96
N ILE A 100 2.08 10.38 5.84
CA ILE A 100 0.69 10.07 6.19
C ILE A 100 0.02 11.28 6.83
N ASN A 101 0.69 11.94 7.78
CA ASN A 101 0.14 13.14 8.42
C ASN A 101 -0.03 14.29 7.41
N ASP A 102 0.99 14.56 6.60
CA ASP A 102 0.95 15.58 5.55
C ASP A 102 -0.20 15.32 4.55
N ALA A 103 -0.43 14.05 4.19
CA ALA A 103 -1.51 13.64 3.31
C ALA A 103 -2.91 13.79 3.95
N ARG A 104 -3.05 13.50 5.25
CA ARG A 104 -4.29 13.74 6.01
C ARG A 104 -4.60 15.24 6.11
N GLU A 105 -3.60 16.07 6.42
CA GLU A 105 -3.76 17.53 6.51
C GLU A 105 -4.24 18.15 5.19
N ARG A 106 -3.84 17.56 4.05
CA ARG A 106 -4.20 18.02 2.70
C ARG A 106 -5.44 17.34 2.12
N ASN A 107 -6.14 16.53 2.91
CA ASN A 107 -7.29 15.74 2.47
C ASN A 107 -6.99 14.80 1.27
N PHE A 108 -5.79 14.23 1.25
CA PHE A 108 -5.40 13.13 0.36
C PHE A 108 -5.59 11.75 1.01
N LEU A 109 -5.73 11.71 2.34
CA LEU A 109 -6.07 10.53 3.15
C LEU A 109 -7.13 10.93 4.18
N GLY A 110 -7.97 9.96 4.56
CA GLY A 110 -9.06 10.14 5.51
C GLY A 110 -10.43 9.99 4.84
N GLU A 111 -11.39 10.79 5.29
CA GLU A 111 -12.76 10.74 4.77
C GLU A 111 -12.97 11.74 3.62
N ASN A 112 -13.73 11.31 2.60
CA ASN A 112 -14.09 12.16 1.45
C ASN A 112 -12.85 12.83 0.82
N ILE A 113 -11.87 12.00 0.44
CA ILE A 113 -10.60 12.41 -0.15
C ILE A 113 -10.89 13.34 -1.32
N LEU A 114 -10.29 14.54 -1.30
CA LEU A 114 -10.50 15.60 -2.30
C LEU A 114 -11.97 15.99 -2.55
N GLY A 115 -12.86 15.76 -1.58
CA GLY A 115 -14.30 16.00 -1.72
C GLY A 115 -15.05 14.95 -2.54
N SER A 116 -14.41 13.81 -2.82
CA SER A 116 -15.05 12.65 -3.46
C SER A 116 -15.80 11.78 -2.45
N ASP A 117 -16.43 10.71 -2.94
CA ASP A 117 -17.05 9.65 -2.13
C ASP A 117 -16.04 8.60 -1.64
N LEU A 118 -14.76 8.75 -1.98
CA LEU A 118 -13.70 7.85 -1.56
C LEU A 118 -13.19 8.21 -0.17
N SER A 119 -13.23 7.25 0.75
CA SER A 119 -12.60 7.35 2.07
C SER A 119 -11.59 6.22 2.23
N PHE A 120 -10.36 6.57 2.60
CA PHE A 120 -9.27 5.62 2.84
C PHE A 120 -8.26 6.19 3.81
N ASP A 121 -7.91 5.41 4.82
CA ASP A 121 -6.89 5.79 5.80
C ASP A 121 -5.84 4.69 6.02
N LEU A 122 -4.66 5.11 6.47
CA LEU A 122 -3.47 4.27 6.60
C LEU A 122 -2.94 4.24 8.04
N GLU A 123 -2.57 3.03 8.48
CA GLU A 123 -1.83 2.82 9.72
C GLU A 123 -0.51 2.10 9.45
N ILE A 124 0.54 2.51 10.15
CA ILE A 124 1.82 1.79 10.16
C ILE A 124 1.75 0.73 11.25
N LYS A 125 2.14 -0.50 10.91
CA LYS A 125 2.37 -1.59 11.86
C LYS A 125 3.85 -1.92 11.83
N GLU A 126 4.52 -1.72 12.96
CA GLU A 126 5.94 -2.04 13.11
C GLU A 126 6.11 -3.54 13.35
N GLY A 127 6.98 -4.17 12.58
CA GLY A 127 7.37 -5.57 12.78
C GLY A 127 8.22 -5.74 14.03
N ALA A 128 8.12 -6.90 14.69
CA ALA A 128 8.90 -7.22 15.88
C ALA A 128 10.28 -7.87 15.58
N GLY A 129 10.86 -7.61 14.39
CA GLY A 129 12.13 -8.20 13.95
C GLY A 129 12.08 -9.69 13.64
N ALA A 130 10.90 -10.23 13.31
CA ALA A 130 10.71 -11.65 13.02
C ALA A 130 10.69 -11.89 11.51
N TYR A 131 11.78 -12.44 10.97
CA TYR A 131 11.82 -13.02 9.62
C TYR A 131 11.29 -14.45 9.68
N VAL A 132 10.16 -14.73 9.03
CA VAL A 132 9.53 -16.06 9.01
C VAL A 132 9.82 -16.72 7.66
N TRP A 133 10.57 -17.83 7.71
CA TRP A 133 10.92 -18.70 6.58
C TRP A 133 9.70 -19.41 5.97
#